data_AF-A0A839YBX4-F1
#
_entry.id   AF-A0A839YBX4-F1
#
_cell.length_a   1.000
_cell.length_b   1.000
_cell.length_c   1.000
_cell.angle_alpha   90.00
_cell.angle_beta   90.00
_cell.angle_gamma   90.00
#
_symmetry.space_group_name_H-M   'P 1'
#
loop_
_entity.id
_entity.type
_entity.pdbx_description
1 polymer ?
#
loop_
_entity_poly.entity_id
_entity_poly.type
_entity_poly.pdbx_seq_one_letter_code
_entity_poly.pdbx_strand_id
1 'polypeptide(L)'
;MSDDLPGVVRGRSGRAVPPSAEPAAPVPPSPPPTQPPAGPVPPAAPRPDVTWEVTAPAPVPPPGSAAVATAPPLVAAQPAAAAAPADPLAEPAAEVVSSASTETVGASRARARATAAGQAAAVARGEEGSVAVGEAQAARAGAVPPRGGPLPPGSPGRPRPRRPAGRLWGVHLGQLLVWELVVLTLVVLAREPWPARIAVGVPALLLLVLTAVRARGRWLFQWVGAWLRFRSRRRSRPLGADPAGAVLTAVTPGAVLGTLPLDGEPAALLEHAGGLTAVLEVRLGAGPESRAEARLLPPLSLLLPAADEESEVAVQVLVRSVPAPVLPAGDDPAAISYRELTGGQVPARRRCWVALQVQHTAEDVPAAEQRAVLAAAVQRVQRRLRKAGLTGTPVSPEQLPTDLLEVAGAEAAPAGTVREDWSTWTAGGPPQASWRFAAWPDLADPRCQRLVEDLLGLPVLATTVAVAARRVGTDDVELEAAVRTGLPTRAALGPVHRALTELADGHGARLRRLTGEQAAGAAGTLPLGGFLR
;
A
#
# COMPACT_ATOMS: atom_id res chain seq x y z
N MET A 1 63.36 -50.68 8.75
CA MET A 1 62.74 -51.31 7.57
C MET A 1 62.15 -50.16 6.79
N SER A 2 62.95 -49.51 5.95
CA SER A 2 63.09 -49.79 4.50
C SER A 2 61.75 -49.74 3.80
N ASP A 3 61.55 -49.07 2.67
CA ASP A 3 62.30 -48.16 1.80
C ASP A 3 61.24 -47.77 0.75
N ASP A 4 61.26 -46.53 0.24
CA ASP A 4 61.18 -46.20 -1.19
C ASP A 4 60.68 -44.76 -1.44
N LEU A 5 61.66 -43.92 -1.78
CA LEU A 5 61.59 -42.81 -2.74
C LEU A 5 61.53 -43.40 -4.18
N PRO A 6 61.42 -42.65 -5.31
CA PRO A 6 61.62 -41.19 -5.55
C PRO A 6 60.51 -40.59 -6.46
N GLY A 7 60.43 -39.30 -6.85
CA GLY A 7 61.23 -38.10 -6.68
C GLY A 7 60.87 -37.10 -7.80
N VAL A 8 61.26 -35.82 -7.61
CA VAL A 8 61.89 -34.92 -8.64
C VAL A 8 60.91 -34.33 -9.72
N VAL A 9 60.81 -33.02 -10.05
CA VAL A 9 61.64 -31.81 -9.80
C VAL A 9 61.02 -30.50 -10.38
N ARG A 10 61.47 -29.35 -9.83
CA ARG A 10 61.52 -27.94 -10.34
C ARG A 10 60.20 -27.14 -10.45
N GLY A 11 60.15 -25.85 -10.12
CA GLY A 11 61.22 -24.86 -9.97
C GLY A 11 60.80 -23.62 -9.16
N ARG A 12 61.82 -22.98 -8.60
CA ARG A 12 61.82 -21.88 -7.64
C ARG A 12 62.27 -20.61 -8.36
N SER A 13 61.48 -19.54 -8.32
CA SER A 13 61.95 -18.19 -8.61
C SER A 13 61.41 -17.24 -7.54
N GLY A 14 62.30 -16.74 -6.70
CA GLY A 14 61.97 -15.75 -5.68
C GLY A 14 61.72 -14.38 -6.29
N ARG A 15 60.91 -13.56 -5.60
CA ARG A 15 61.02 -12.11 -5.72
C ARG A 15 60.67 -11.44 -4.40
N ALA A 16 61.43 -10.39 -4.14
CA ALA A 16 61.64 -9.65 -2.91
C ALA A 16 60.36 -9.11 -2.24
N VAL A 17 60.43 -9.08 -0.90
CA VAL A 17 59.58 -8.30 0.00
C VAL A 17 60.01 -6.83 -0.08
N PRO A 18 59.11 -5.87 -0.41
CA PRO A 18 59.41 -4.45 -0.25
C PRO A 18 59.21 -3.99 1.21
N PRO A 19 59.98 -2.99 1.68
CA PRO A 19 59.93 -2.49 3.05
C PRO A 19 58.70 -1.62 3.33
N SER A 20 58.27 -1.67 4.59
CA SER A 20 57.20 -0.89 5.20
C SER A 20 57.31 0.61 4.90
N ALA A 21 56.23 1.20 4.38
CA ALA A 21 56.08 2.63 4.21
C ALA A 21 55.70 3.29 5.55
N GLU A 22 56.50 4.30 5.89
CA GLU A 22 56.36 5.23 7.01
C GLU A 22 55.12 6.13 6.82
N PRO A 23 54.41 6.51 7.91
CA PRO A 23 53.18 7.30 7.80
C PRO A 23 53.47 8.76 7.40
N ALA A 24 52.82 9.20 6.32
CA ALA A 24 52.90 10.57 5.82
C ALA A 24 52.32 11.59 6.81
N ALA A 25 53.06 12.67 7.02
CA ALA A 25 52.68 13.82 7.83
C ALA A 25 51.43 14.55 7.26
N PRO A 26 50.61 15.18 8.12
CA PRO A 26 49.38 15.85 7.70
C PRO A 26 49.65 17.10 6.85
N VAL A 27 48.95 17.17 5.72
CA VAL A 27 48.92 18.31 4.80
C VAL A 27 48.21 19.50 5.48
N PRO A 28 48.80 20.71 5.51
CA PRO A 28 48.13 21.89 6.06
C PRO A 28 46.96 22.34 5.15
N PRO A 29 45.87 22.88 5.72
CA PRO A 29 44.70 23.30 4.95
C PRO A 29 45.02 24.48 4.03
N SER A 30 44.47 24.43 2.81
CA SER A 30 44.56 25.50 1.83
C SER A 30 43.92 26.79 2.35
N PRO A 31 44.51 27.98 2.09
CA PRO A 31 43.88 29.25 2.46
C PRO A 31 42.59 29.48 1.64
N PRO A 32 41.58 30.15 2.22
CA PRO A 32 40.33 30.44 1.53
C PRO A 32 40.55 31.40 0.34
N PRO A 33 39.73 31.31 -0.71
CA PRO A 33 39.83 32.20 -1.86
C PRO A 33 39.54 33.65 -1.45
N THR A 34 40.47 34.54 -1.80
CA THR A 34 40.37 35.99 -1.63
C THR A 34 39.18 36.51 -2.46
N GLN A 35 38.16 37.04 -1.80
CA GLN A 35 37.08 37.78 -2.46
C GLN A 35 37.67 39.07 -3.09
N PRO A 36 37.43 39.34 -4.38
CA PRO A 36 37.74 40.64 -4.96
C PRO A 36 36.84 41.73 -4.35
N PRO A 37 37.33 42.97 -4.21
CA PRO A 37 36.56 44.06 -3.62
C PRO A 37 35.30 44.35 -4.45
N ALA A 38 34.18 44.53 -3.76
CA ALA A 38 32.91 44.94 -4.36
C ALA A 38 33.09 46.30 -5.06
N GLY A 39 32.91 46.31 -6.38
CA GLY A 39 32.81 47.54 -7.16
C GLY A 39 31.57 48.35 -6.77
N PRO A 40 31.56 49.68 -7.03
CA PRO A 40 30.49 50.56 -6.62
C PRO A 40 29.16 50.20 -7.29
N VAL A 41 28.12 50.11 -6.48
CA VAL A 41 26.71 49.92 -6.88
C VAL A 41 26.24 51.18 -7.63
N PRO A 42 25.72 51.08 -8.86
CA PRO A 42 25.13 52.21 -9.57
C PRO A 42 23.80 52.64 -8.91
N PRO A 43 23.46 53.94 -8.90
CA PRO A 43 22.25 54.44 -8.28
C PRO A 43 20.99 53.92 -9.00
N ALA A 44 20.01 53.52 -8.20
CA ALA A 44 18.71 53.05 -8.66
C ALA A 44 17.96 54.16 -9.41
N ALA A 45 17.45 53.83 -10.60
CA ALA A 45 16.54 54.68 -11.35
C ALA A 45 15.20 54.88 -10.61
N PRO A 46 14.58 56.06 -10.71
CA PRO A 46 13.31 56.35 -10.03
C PRO A 46 12.17 55.50 -10.61
N ARG A 47 11.38 54.88 -9.72
CA ARG A 47 10.14 54.19 -10.08
C ARG A 47 9.05 55.23 -10.38
N PRO A 48 8.15 54.98 -11.37
CA PRO A 48 7.00 55.83 -11.61
C PRO A 48 5.96 55.66 -10.48
N ASP A 49 5.49 56.79 -9.97
CA ASP A 49 4.35 56.87 -9.06
C ASP A 49 3.08 56.35 -9.74
N VAL A 50 2.56 55.23 -9.25
CA VAL A 50 1.22 54.74 -9.57
C VAL A 50 0.40 54.84 -8.29
N THR A 51 -0.37 55.91 -8.19
CA THR A 51 -1.41 56.12 -7.18
C THR A 51 -2.59 55.19 -7.49
N TRP A 52 -2.82 54.19 -6.64
CA TRP A 52 -4.11 53.51 -6.55
C TRP A 52 -4.86 54.16 -5.39
N GLU A 53 -5.99 54.78 -5.74
CA GLU A 53 -6.88 55.45 -4.81
C GLU A 53 -7.68 54.40 -4.02
N VAL A 54 -7.47 54.32 -2.71
CA VAL A 54 -8.26 53.49 -1.81
C VAL A 54 -9.45 54.28 -1.33
N THR A 55 -10.63 53.96 -1.84
CA THR A 55 -11.88 54.40 -1.23
C THR A 55 -12.09 53.65 0.09
N ALA A 56 -11.94 54.35 1.21
CA ALA A 56 -12.23 53.84 2.55
C ALA A 56 -13.76 53.63 2.73
N PRO A 57 -14.21 52.53 3.34
CA PRO A 57 -15.62 52.36 3.69
C PRO A 57 -16.00 53.21 4.91
N ALA A 58 -17.22 53.74 4.90
CA ALA A 58 -17.80 54.64 5.90
C ALA A 58 -17.93 53.99 7.30
N PRO A 59 -17.87 54.78 8.39
CA PRO A 59 -17.96 54.28 9.77
C PRO A 59 -19.39 53.87 10.15
N VAL A 60 -19.49 52.70 10.78
CA VAL A 60 -20.72 52.14 11.37
C VAL A 60 -21.02 52.83 12.72
N PRO A 61 -22.26 53.29 12.99
CA PRO A 61 -22.61 53.92 14.26
C PRO A 61 -22.75 52.91 15.41
N PRO A 62 -22.50 53.33 16.68
CA PRO A 62 -22.58 52.43 17.84
C PRO A 62 -24.04 52.17 18.26
N PRO A 63 -24.38 50.94 18.71
CA PRO A 63 -25.69 50.66 19.27
C PRO A 63 -25.85 51.29 20.66
N GLY A 64 -26.95 52.03 20.81
CA GLY A 64 -27.37 52.69 22.04
C GLY A 64 -27.86 51.73 23.12
N SER A 65 -27.67 52.19 24.36
CA SER A 65 -28.01 51.59 25.65
C SER A 65 -29.51 51.28 25.82
N ALA A 66 -29.82 50.09 26.34
CA ALA A 66 -31.07 49.82 27.06
C ALA A 66 -30.87 48.79 28.19
N ALA A 67 -31.00 49.29 29.41
CA ALA A 67 -31.51 48.68 30.66
C ALA A 67 -30.86 47.40 31.22
N VAL A 68 -30.18 47.61 32.34
CA VAL A 68 -29.76 46.64 33.37
C VAL A 68 -30.98 46.16 34.17
N ALA A 69 -31.09 44.84 34.37
CA ALA A 69 -31.89 44.23 35.43
C ALA A 69 -31.06 43.13 36.14
N THR A 70 -31.23 43.05 37.45
CA THR A 70 -30.25 42.60 38.45
C THR A 70 -30.56 41.20 39.03
N ALA A 71 -29.48 40.44 39.33
CA ALA A 71 -29.31 39.40 40.38
C ALA A 71 -30.01 38.01 40.21
N PRO A 72 -29.56 36.92 40.91
CA PRO A 72 -28.54 36.81 41.97
C PRO A 72 -27.48 35.67 41.77
N PRO A 73 -26.48 35.53 42.68
CA PRO A 73 -25.39 34.55 42.56
C PRO A 73 -25.65 33.27 43.39
N LEU A 74 -25.08 32.13 42.95
CA LEU A 74 -24.99 30.93 43.77
C LEU A 74 -23.60 30.24 43.68
N VAL A 75 -22.81 30.48 44.72
CA VAL A 75 -22.17 29.46 45.59
C VAL A 75 -21.21 28.44 44.96
N ALA A 76 -19.96 28.55 45.44
CA ALA A 76 -18.92 27.54 45.33
C ALA A 76 -19.13 26.40 46.34
N ALA A 77 -18.83 25.15 45.95
CA ALA A 77 -18.56 24.04 46.86
C ALA A 77 -17.52 23.07 46.26
N GLN A 78 -16.74 22.52 47.17
CA GLN A 78 -15.44 21.84 47.11
C GLN A 78 -15.37 20.43 46.47
N PRO A 79 -14.15 19.87 46.28
CA PRO A 79 -13.92 18.57 45.64
C PRO A 79 -13.97 17.41 46.64
N ALA A 80 -14.38 16.23 46.17
CA ALA A 80 -14.30 14.98 46.94
C ALA A 80 -13.73 13.81 46.11
N ALA A 81 -12.54 13.38 46.56
CA ALA A 81 -12.02 12.03 46.75
C ALA A 81 -12.22 10.88 45.74
N ALA A 82 -11.11 10.14 45.61
CA ALA A 82 -10.85 8.93 44.85
C ALA A 82 -11.72 7.70 45.20
N ALA A 83 -12.02 6.89 44.19
CA ALA A 83 -12.13 5.43 44.31
C ALA A 83 -11.83 4.77 42.94
N ALA A 84 -11.00 3.73 42.98
CA ALA A 84 -10.59 2.89 41.84
C ALA A 84 -11.49 1.62 41.75
N PRO A 85 -11.23 0.63 40.88
CA PRO A 85 -12.16 0.17 39.85
C PRO A 85 -12.87 -1.15 40.16
N ALA A 86 -14.02 -1.40 39.53
CA ALA A 86 -14.66 -2.72 39.47
C ALA A 86 -15.02 -3.09 38.01
N ASP A 87 -14.55 -4.26 37.59
CA ASP A 87 -14.80 -4.94 36.31
C ASP A 87 -16.13 -5.74 36.34
N PRO A 88 -16.63 -6.29 35.21
CA PRO A 88 -18.05 -6.30 34.88
C PRO A 88 -18.66 -7.71 34.79
N LEU A 89 -19.89 -7.88 35.27
CA LEU A 89 -20.77 -9.01 34.93
C LEU A 89 -22.23 -8.56 35.08
N ALA A 90 -22.95 -8.39 33.96
CA ALA A 90 -24.40 -8.65 33.86
C ALA A 90 -24.91 -8.42 32.42
N GLU A 91 -25.65 -9.40 31.94
CA GLU A 91 -26.41 -9.44 30.68
C GLU A 91 -27.45 -8.31 30.57
N PRO A 92 -27.89 -7.93 29.35
CA PRO A 92 -29.17 -7.25 29.19
C PRO A 92 -30.23 -8.19 28.64
N ALA A 93 -31.32 -8.30 29.42
CA ALA A 93 -32.61 -8.77 28.97
C ALA A 93 -33.28 -7.76 28.03
N ALA A 94 -34.19 -8.29 27.22
CA ALA A 94 -34.95 -7.61 26.18
C ALA A 94 -35.84 -6.48 26.71
N GLU A 95 -35.94 -5.39 25.93
CA GLU A 95 -37.14 -4.59 25.88
C GLU A 95 -37.38 -4.05 24.46
N VAL A 96 -38.67 -3.98 24.14
CA VAL A 96 -39.30 -3.86 22.83
C VAL A 96 -39.84 -2.42 22.67
N VAL A 97 -40.04 -2.00 21.42
CA VAL A 97 -40.77 -0.81 20.92
C VAL A 97 -39.96 0.49 20.72
N SER A 98 -39.70 0.84 19.45
CA SER A 98 -40.47 1.89 18.76
C SER A 98 -39.98 2.07 17.32
N SER A 99 -40.88 1.77 16.39
CA SER A 99 -40.71 1.86 14.93
C SER A 99 -41.26 3.21 14.45
N ALA A 100 -40.45 4.02 13.78
CA ALA A 100 -40.97 5.08 12.92
C ALA A 100 -39.94 5.55 11.87
N SER A 101 -40.33 5.39 10.60
CA SER A 101 -40.09 6.32 9.50
C SER A 101 -38.68 6.41 8.89
N THR A 102 -38.40 5.55 7.89
CA THR A 102 -37.47 5.88 6.77
C THR A 102 -37.69 4.99 5.54
N GLU A 103 -38.94 4.64 5.23
CA GLU A 103 -39.31 3.97 3.97
C GLU A 103 -40.11 4.94 3.08
N THR A 104 -39.43 5.87 2.39
CA THR A 104 -40.08 6.56 1.25
C THR A 104 -39.14 7.20 0.23
N VAL A 105 -37.82 7.23 0.46
CA VAL A 105 -36.87 7.85 -0.48
C VAL A 105 -36.16 6.83 -1.39
N GLY A 106 -36.21 5.53 -1.07
CA GLY A 106 -35.57 4.46 -1.86
C GLY A 106 -36.37 3.96 -3.08
N ALA A 107 -37.70 4.04 -3.04
CA ALA A 107 -38.58 3.46 -4.06
C ALA A 107 -38.65 4.30 -5.36
N SER A 108 -38.37 5.61 -5.28
CA SER A 108 -38.44 6.55 -6.40
C SER A 108 -37.18 6.55 -7.29
N ARG A 109 -36.00 6.18 -6.76
CA ARG A 109 -34.76 6.03 -7.57
C ARG A 109 -34.67 4.71 -8.33
N ALA A 110 -35.36 3.66 -7.88
CA ALA A 110 -35.36 2.36 -8.56
C ALA A 110 -36.21 2.34 -9.85
N ARG A 111 -37.29 3.15 -9.93
CA ARG A 111 -38.13 3.24 -11.13
C ARG A 111 -37.53 4.10 -12.26
N ALA A 112 -36.64 5.05 -11.95
CA ALA A 112 -36.01 5.90 -12.96
C ALA A 112 -34.85 5.21 -13.73
N ARG A 113 -34.22 4.17 -13.16
CA ARG A 113 -33.14 3.41 -13.84
C ARG A 113 -33.65 2.28 -14.74
N ALA A 114 -34.88 1.80 -14.54
CA ALA A 114 -35.46 0.72 -15.34
C ALA A 114 -35.97 1.20 -16.72
N THR A 115 -36.35 2.47 -16.86
CA THR A 115 -36.86 3.04 -18.13
C THR A 115 -35.75 3.50 -19.07
N ALA A 116 -34.57 3.90 -18.57
CA ALA A 116 -33.44 4.31 -19.40
C ALA A 116 -32.67 3.13 -20.02
N ALA A 117 -32.67 1.95 -19.39
CA ALA A 117 -32.03 0.74 -19.93
C ALA A 117 -32.85 0.05 -21.03
N GLY A 118 -34.16 0.30 -21.09
CA GLY A 118 -35.06 -0.27 -22.11
C GLY A 118 -35.04 0.45 -23.46
N GLN A 119 -34.61 1.71 -23.52
CA GLN A 119 -34.61 2.51 -24.75
C GLN A 119 -33.27 2.52 -25.50
N ALA A 120 -32.17 2.08 -24.87
CA ALA A 120 -30.87 1.93 -25.53
C ALA A 120 -30.67 0.57 -26.24
N ALA A 121 -31.54 -0.41 -26.00
CA ALA A 121 -31.45 -1.77 -26.58
C ALA A 121 -32.32 -1.97 -27.85
N ALA A 122 -32.94 -0.90 -28.37
CA ALA A 122 -33.86 -0.94 -29.51
C ALA A 122 -33.34 -0.24 -30.79
N VAL A 123 -32.10 0.27 -30.82
CA VAL A 123 -31.53 0.97 -32.00
C VAL A 123 -30.32 0.24 -32.62
N ALA A 124 -29.90 -0.91 -32.08
CA ALA A 124 -28.77 -1.69 -32.60
C ALA A 124 -29.17 -3.10 -33.07
N ARG A 125 -30.34 -3.23 -33.71
CA ARG A 125 -30.78 -4.43 -34.43
C ARG A 125 -31.48 -4.05 -35.72
N GLY A 126 -30.68 -3.75 -36.72
CA GLY A 126 -31.06 -3.56 -38.11
C GLY A 126 -29.79 -3.34 -38.90
N GLU A 127 -29.62 -4.08 -39.99
CA GLU A 127 -28.51 -3.99 -40.96
C GLU A 127 -27.27 -4.86 -40.71
N GLU A 128 -27.41 -6.19 -40.76
CA GLU A 128 -26.39 -7.04 -41.39
C GLU A 128 -27.08 -8.14 -42.20
N GLY A 129 -27.29 -7.87 -43.48
CA GLY A 129 -27.75 -8.83 -44.47
C GLY A 129 -26.86 -8.76 -45.69
N SER A 130 -26.15 -9.86 -45.94
CA SER A 130 -25.73 -10.37 -47.26
C SER A 130 -24.79 -9.49 -48.10
N VAL A 131 -23.57 -10.00 -48.36
CA VAL A 131 -22.99 -10.17 -49.72
C VAL A 131 -21.68 -10.99 -49.61
N ALA A 132 -21.66 -12.11 -50.34
CA ALA A 132 -20.54 -12.85 -50.96
C ALA A 132 -19.30 -13.16 -50.10
N VAL A 133 -18.91 -14.40 -49.79
CA VAL A 133 -18.80 -15.64 -50.59
C VAL A 133 -18.40 -15.38 -52.04
N GLY A 134 -17.09 -15.26 -52.28
CA GLY A 134 -16.57 -15.31 -53.64
C GLY A 134 -15.19 -14.68 -53.84
N GLU A 135 -14.18 -15.01 -53.04
CA GLU A 135 -12.77 -14.81 -53.46
C GLU A 135 -11.77 -15.56 -52.55
N ALA A 136 -12.10 -16.81 -52.22
CA ALA A 136 -11.05 -17.79 -51.99
C ALA A 136 -10.61 -18.27 -53.38
N GLN A 137 -9.29 -18.39 -53.59
CA GLN A 137 -8.67 -19.22 -54.65
C GLN A 137 -8.16 -18.50 -55.92
N ALA A 138 -7.39 -17.41 -55.77
CA ALA A 138 -6.51 -16.94 -56.85
C ALA A 138 -5.30 -16.10 -56.35
N ALA A 139 -4.42 -16.65 -55.50
CA ALA A 139 -3.04 -16.16 -55.36
C ALA A 139 -2.17 -17.15 -54.58
N ARG A 140 -2.12 -18.41 -55.02
CA ARG A 140 -0.99 -19.31 -54.73
C ARG A 140 0.08 -19.04 -55.77
N ALA A 141 0.96 -18.06 -55.53
CA ALA A 141 2.19 -17.90 -56.28
C ALA A 141 3.25 -17.12 -55.47
N GLY A 142 4.30 -17.84 -55.06
CA GLY A 142 5.65 -17.35 -54.75
C GLY A 142 5.81 -16.14 -53.81
N ALA A 143 6.12 -16.41 -52.54
CA ALA A 143 6.82 -15.42 -51.70
C ALA A 143 7.82 -16.12 -50.76
N VAL A 144 9.09 -15.80 -50.99
CA VAL A 144 10.26 -16.10 -50.16
C VAL A 144 10.04 -15.49 -48.75
N PRO A 145 10.37 -16.18 -47.64
CA PRO A 145 10.17 -15.62 -46.32
C PRO A 145 11.14 -14.45 -46.07
N PRO A 146 10.66 -13.24 -45.72
CA PRO A 146 11.55 -12.17 -45.27
C PRO A 146 12.10 -12.50 -43.88
N ARG A 147 13.42 -12.33 -43.74
CA ARG A 147 14.13 -12.36 -42.46
C ARG A 147 13.59 -11.28 -41.52
N GLY A 148 13.23 -11.69 -40.30
CA GLY A 148 13.34 -10.90 -39.06
C GLY A 148 12.66 -9.54 -39.05
N GLY A 149 11.32 -9.52 -38.94
CA GLY A 149 10.62 -8.36 -38.38
C GLY A 149 10.75 -8.30 -36.85
N PRO A 150 10.61 -7.12 -36.21
CA PRO A 150 10.59 -7.01 -34.76
C PRO A 150 9.46 -7.88 -34.20
N LEU A 151 9.76 -8.77 -33.24
CA LEU A 151 8.71 -9.51 -32.55
C LEU A 151 7.72 -8.50 -31.92
N PRO A 152 6.40 -8.76 -32.00
CA PRO A 152 5.42 -7.96 -31.27
C PRO A 152 5.74 -8.00 -29.77
N PRO A 153 5.47 -6.91 -29.01
CA PRO A 153 5.71 -6.89 -27.58
C PRO A 153 4.96 -8.06 -26.94
N GLY A 154 5.72 -8.93 -26.24
CA GLY A 154 5.20 -10.13 -25.60
C GLY A 154 3.98 -9.80 -24.75
N SER A 155 2.92 -10.61 -24.90
CA SER A 155 1.73 -10.48 -24.08
C SER A 155 2.12 -10.54 -22.60
N PRO A 156 1.63 -9.63 -21.74
CA PRO A 156 1.95 -9.66 -20.32
C PRO A 156 1.57 -11.03 -19.74
N GLY A 157 2.52 -11.66 -19.06
CA GLY A 157 2.34 -12.96 -18.42
C GLY A 157 1.07 -13.00 -17.58
N ARG A 158 0.40 -14.17 -17.53
CA ARG A 158 -0.88 -14.29 -16.84
C ARG A 158 -0.67 -13.99 -15.34
N PRO A 159 -1.33 -12.96 -14.79
CA PRO A 159 -1.18 -12.63 -13.39
C PRO A 159 -1.70 -13.78 -12.53
N ARG A 160 -0.85 -14.30 -11.64
CA ARG A 160 -1.27 -15.31 -10.68
C ARG A 160 -1.27 -14.71 -9.28
N PRO A 161 -2.40 -14.78 -8.55
CA PRO A 161 -2.36 -14.47 -7.13
C PRO A 161 -1.42 -15.47 -6.46
N ARG A 162 -0.58 -14.98 -5.55
CA ARG A 162 0.34 -15.79 -4.75
C ARG A 162 -0.36 -17.03 -4.19
N ARG A 163 -0.03 -18.20 -4.74
CA ARG A 163 -0.51 -19.48 -4.22
C ARG A 163 0.37 -19.85 -3.02
N PRO A 164 -0.18 -20.05 -1.82
CA PRO A 164 0.57 -20.67 -0.74
C PRO A 164 0.99 -22.06 -1.22
N ALA A 165 2.30 -22.35 -1.19
CA ALA A 165 2.83 -23.67 -1.55
C ALA A 165 2.15 -24.77 -0.71
N GLY A 166 1.93 -25.95 -1.31
CA GLY A 166 1.40 -27.13 -0.62
C GLY A 166 -0.14 -27.23 -0.51
N ARG A 167 -0.88 -26.68 -1.47
CA ARG A 167 -2.35 -26.86 -1.57
C ARG A 167 -2.70 -27.77 -2.74
N LEU A 168 -3.29 -28.92 -2.43
CA LEU A 168 -4.01 -29.76 -3.39
C LEU A 168 -5.50 -29.56 -3.09
N TRP A 169 -6.28 -29.14 -4.09
CA TRP A 169 -7.75 -28.99 -3.96
C TRP A 169 -8.23 -28.05 -2.83
N GLY A 170 -7.40 -27.10 -2.40
CA GLY A 170 -7.75 -26.14 -1.34
C GLY A 170 -7.60 -26.68 0.09
N VAL A 171 -7.15 -27.93 0.25
CA VAL A 171 -6.81 -28.58 1.51
C VAL A 171 -5.28 -28.70 1.60
N HIS A 172 -4.73 -28.44 2.78
CA HIS A 172 -3.28 -28.58 2.99
C HIS A 172 -2.92 -30.06 3.15
N LEU A 173 -1.80 -30.53 2.61
CA LEU A 173 -1.36 -31.92 2.78
C LEU A 173 -1.24 -32.30 4.27
N GLY A 174 -0.76 -31.37 5.10
CA GLY A 174 -0.73 -31.55 6.56
C GLY A 174 -2.12 -31.72 7.20
N GLN A 175 -3.18 -31.18 6.59
CA GLN A 175 -4.55 -31.35 7.07
C GLN A 175 -5.04 -32.79 6.86
N LEU A 176 -4.71 -33.38 5.71
CA LEU A 176 -5.01 -34.79 5.41
C LEU A 176 -4.27 -35.72 6.36
N LEU A 177 -2.97 -35.46 6.59
CA LEU A 177 -2.17 -36.23 7.56
C LEU A 177 -2.72 -36.12 8.99
N VAL A 178 -3.17 -34.93 9.40
CA VAL A 178 -3.81 -34.76 10.72
C VAL A 178 -5.12 -35.53 10.80
N TRP A 179 -5.94 -35.53 9.74
CA TRP A 179 -7.18 -36.30 9.71
C TRP A 179 -6.92 -37.81 9.79
N GLU A 180 -5.94 -38.32 9.06
CA GLU A 180 -5.52 -39.72 9.10
C GLU A 180 -5.04 -40.12 10.50
N LEU A 181 -4.18 -39.31 11.13
CA LEU A 181 -3.73 -39.53 12.51
C LEU A 181 -4.87 -39.49 13.52
N VAL A 182 -5.83 -38.57 13.37
CA VAL A 182 -7.02 -38.50 14.24
C VAL A 182 -7.87 -39.76 14.09
N VAL A 183 -8.12 -40.23 12.88
CA VAL A 183 -8.89 -41.46 12.64
C VAL A 183 -8.17 -42.67 13.25
N LEU A 184 -6.86 -42.81 13.01
CA LEU A 184 -6.06 -43.88 13.62
C LEU A 184 -6.11 -43.83 15.15
N THR A 185 -5.97 -42.64 15.73
CA THR A 185 -6.05 -42.43 17.18
C THR A 185 -7.42 -42.86 17.71
N LEU A 186 -8.52 -42.47 17.06
CA LEU A 186 -9.88 -42.84 17.47
C LEU A 186 -10.13 -44.35 17.36
N VAL A 187 -9.57 -45.02 16.36
CA VAL A 187 -9.65 -46.49 16.21
C VAL A 187 -8.93 -47.22 17.34
N VAL A 188 -7.73 -46.76 17.72
CA VAL A 188 -6.97 -47.32 18.86
C VAL A 188 -7.73 -47.09 20.17
N LEU A 189 -8.29 -45.90 20.35
CA LEU A 189 -8.99 -45.49 21.58
C LEU A 189 -10.30 -46.26 21.83
N ALA A 190 -10.87 -46.91 20.81
CA ALA A 190 -12.09 -47.70 20.93
C ALA A 190 -11.97 -48.86 21.94
N ARG A 191 -10.74 -49.35 22.19
CA ARG A 191 -10.46 -50.46 23.13
C ARG A 191 -10.07 -50.01 24.54
N GLU A 192 -9.83 -48.72 24.76
CA GLU A 192 -9.32 -48.17 26.02
C GLU A 192 -10.42 -47.87 27.04
N PRO A 193 -10.13 -47.69 28.35
CA PRO A 193 -11.13 -47.32 29.35
C PRO A 193 -11.61 -45.87 29.17
N TRP A 194 -12.80 -45.57 29.67
CA TRP A 194 -13.49 -44.27 29.47
C TRP A 194 -12.65 -43.01 29.79
N PRO A 195 -11.86 -42.95 30.89
CA PRO A 195 -11.03 -41.77 31.17
C PRO A 195 -9.98 -41.49 30.09
N ALA A 196 -9.32 -42.54 29.57
CA ALA A 196 -8.35 -42.43 28.49
C ALA A 196 -9.05 -41.99 27.18
N ARG A 197 -10.28 -42.46 26.94
CA ARG A 197 -11.10 -42.01 25.80
C ARG A 197 -11.39 -40.53 25.83
N ILE A 198 -11.75 -39.96 26.98
CA ILE A 198 -11.99 -38.52 27.09
C ILE A 198 -10.67 -37.75 26.89
N ALA A 199 -9.61 -38.16 27.59
CA ALA A 199 -8.34 -37.44 27.60
C ALA A 199 -7.72 -37.28 26.20
N VAL A 200 -7.86 -38.30 25.34
CA VAL A 200 -7.31 -38.28 23.97
C VAL A 200 -8.38 -37.95 22.92
N GLY A 201 -9.62 -38.36 23.13
CA GLY A 201 -10.72 -38.14 22.20
C GLY A 201 -11.11 -36.67 22.07
N VAL A 202 -11.13 -35.92 23.17
CA VAL A 202 -11.41 -34.47 23.17
C VAL A 202 -10.39 -33.68 22.33
N PRO A 203 -9.07 -33.79 22.54
CA PRO A 203 -8.10 -33.07 21.70
C PRO A 203 -8.10 -33.56 20.24
N ALA A 204 -8.34 -34.85 19.99
CA ALA A 204 -8.47 -35.39 18.63
C ALA A 204 -9.68 -34.77 17.90
N LEU A 205 -10.84 -34.68 18.57
CA LEU A 205 -12.02 -34.02 18.03
C LEU A 205 -11.78 -32.52 17.83
N LEU A 206 -11.11 -31.85 18.78
CA LEU A 206 -10.76 -30.44 18.66
C LEU A 206 -9.85 -30.18 17.45
N LEU A 207 -8.84 -31.04 17.21
CA LEU A 207 -7.99 -30.98 16.03
C LEU A 207 -8.79 -31.16 14.74
N LEU A 208 -9.73 -32.10 14.72
CA LEU A 208 -10.63 -32.30 13.59
C LEU A 208 -11.48 -31.06 13.31
N VAL A 209 -12.09 -30.46 14.34
CA VAL A 209 -12.87 -29.22 14.22
C VAL A 209 -12.00 -28.07 13.74
N LEU A 210 -10.80 -27.89 14.30
CA LEU A 210 -9.86 -26.83 13.92
C LEU A 210 -9.43 -26.92 12.45
N THR A 211 -9.29 -28.15 11.95
CA THR A 211 -8.84 -28.42 10.60
C THR A 211 -9.99 -28.47 9.60
N ALA A 212 -11.20 -28.89 9.98
CA ALA A 212 -12.35 -29.03 9.08
C ALA A 212 -13.28 -27.81 9.03
N VAL A 213 -13.34 -27.00 10.09
CA VAL A 213 -14.24 -25.84 10.11
C VAL A 213 -13.63 -24.65 9.38
N ARG A 214 -14.37 -24.14 8.40
CA ARG A 214 -14.03 -22.92 7.65
C ARG A 214 -14.93 -21.77 8.07
N ALA A 215 -14.34 -20.72 8.65
CA ALA A 215 -15.04 -19.52 9.08
C ALA A 215 -14.51 -18.29 8.34
N ARG A 216 -15.39 -17.53 7.68
CA ARG A 216 -15.06 -16.28 6.95
C ARG A 216 -13.90 -16.45 5.95
N GLY A 217 -13.89 -17.56 5.21
CA GLY A 217 -12.90 -17.83 4.17
C GLY A 217 -11.51 -18.27 4.68
N ARG A 218 -11.32 -18.42 6.00
CA ARG A 218 -10.12 -19.02 6.62
C ARG A 218 -10.51 -20.29 7.37
N TRP A 219 -9.60 -21.25 7.45
CA TRP A 219 -9.77 -22.42 8.31
C TRP A 219 -9.57 -22.03 9.78
N LEU A 220 -10.22 -22.70 10.72
CA LEU A 220 -10.16 -22.32 12.14
C LEU A 220 -8.73 -22.42 12.70
N PHE A 221 -7.91 -23.38 12.25
CA PHE A 221 -6.48 -23.42 12.59
C PHE A 221 -5.71 -22.17 12.13
N GLN A 222 -6.11 -21.55 11.02
CA GLN A 222 -5.49 -20.29 10.55
C GLN A 222 -5.89 -19.12 11.44
N TRP A 223 -7.12 -19.14 11.98
CA TRP A 223 -7.56 -18.18 12.98
C TRP A 223 -6.77 -18.33 14.28
N VAL A 224 -6.61 -19.56 14.78
CA VAL A 224 -5.79 -19.83 15.98
C VAL A 224 -4.34 -19.42 15.75
N GLY A 225 -3.76 -19.76 14.60
CA GLY A 225 -2.40 -19.36 14.26
C GLY A 225 -2.23 -17.84 14.14
N ALA A 226 -3.19 -17.13 13.55
CA ALA A 226 -3.19 -15.66 13.51
C ALA A 226 -3.35 -15.06 14.91
N TRP A 227 -4.22 -15.63 15.73
CA TRP A 227 -4.44 -15.19 17.11
C TRP A 227 -3.20 -15.39 17.98
N LEU A 228 -2.55 -16.55 17.89
CA LEU A 228 -1.34 -16.85 18.64
C LEU A 228 -0.20 -15.91 18.22
N ARG A 229 0.01 -15.71 16.90
CA ARG A 229 0.98 -14.75 16.36
C ARG A 229 0.69 -13.32 16.80
N PHE A 230 -0.57 -12.92 16.80
CA PHE A 230 -0.98 -11.59 17.27
C PHE A 230 -0.70 -11.41 18.76
N ARG A 231 -0.97 -12.43 19.59
CA ARG A 231 -0.70 -12.37 21.02
C ARG A 231 0.79 -12.43 21.37
N SER A 232 1.61 -13.11 20.57
CA SER A 232 3.04 -13.26 20.84
C SER A 232 3.87 -12.04 20.44
N ARG A 233 3.34 -11.12 19.62
CA ARG A 233 4.07 -9.94 19.13
C ARG A 233 3.86 -8.72 20.01
N ARG A 234 4.84 -7.80 20.02
CA ARG A 234 4.69 -6.47 20.63
C ARG A 234 3.73 -5.64 19.77
N ARG A 235 2.60 -5.27 20.37
CA ARG A 235 1.48 -4.59 19.69
C ARG A 235 1.42 -3.09 19.90
N SER A 236 2.30 -2.52 20.72
CA SER A 236 2.29 -1.09 21.02
C SER A 236 3.71 -0.59 21.13
N ARG A 237 4.00 0.55 20.51
CA ARG A 237 5.29 1.26 20.59
C ARG A 237 5.04 2.76 20.63
N PRO A 238 5.74 3.52 21.48
CA PRO A 238 5.70 4.98 21.37
C PRO A 238 6.37 5.43 20.07
N LEU A 239 5.84 6.49 19.44
CA LEU A 239 6.48 7.11 18.28
C LEU A 239 7.79 7.82 18.69
N GLY A 240 7.77 8.54 19.82
CA GLY A 240 8.97 9.12 20.42
C GLY A 240 9.65 10.17 19.52
N ALA A 241 10.98 10.29 19.66
CA ALA A 241 11.77 11.28 18.91
C ALA A 241 12.00 10.91 17.44
N ASP A 242 12.00 9.61 17.10
CA ASP A 242 12.07 9.11 15.73
C ASP A 242 10.77 8.38 15.35
N PRO A 243 9.71 9.13 14.99
CA PRO A 243 8.41 8.55 14.68
C PRO A 243 8.46 7.66 13.43
N ALA A 244 9.29 7.98 12.43
CA ALA A 244 9.38 7.19 11.20
C ALA A 244 10.06 5.84 11.47
N GLY A 245 11.17 5.83 12.21
CA GLY A 245 11.83 4.61 12.65
C GLY A 245 10.95 3.76 13.57
N ALA A 246 10.12 4.39 14.43
CA ALA A 246 9.15 3.67 15.26
C ALA A 246 8.06 2.98 14.43
N VAL A 247 7.53 3.64 13.38
CA VAL A 247 6.59 3.03 12.42
C VAL A 247 7.26 1.87 11.69
N LEU A 248 8.46 2.08 11.14
CA LEU A 248 9.22 1.05 10.43
C LEU A 248 9.48 -0.17 11.33
N THR A 249 9.98 0.05 12.54
CA THR A 249 10.24 -1.03 13.53
C THR A 249 8.95 -1.77 13.92
N ALA A 250 7.79 -1.10 13.87
CA ALA A 250 6.51 -1.71 14.17
C ALA A 250 6.03 -2.66 13.06
N VAL A 251 6.32 -2.37 11.79
CA VAL A 251 5.91 -3.19 10.64
C VAL A 251 6.99 -4.16 10.14
N THR A 252 8.26 -3.82 10.34
CA THR A 252 9.44 -4.55 9.87
C THR A 252 10.60 -4.26 10.83
N PRO A 253 10.74 -5.09 11.89
CA PRO A 253 11.85 -4.96 12.82
C PRO A 253 13.20 -5.04 12.10
N GLY A 254 14.11 -4.11 12.40
CA GLY A 254 15.43 -4.05 11.78
C GLY A 254 15.48 -3.29 10.45
N ALA A 255 14.39 -2.63 10.03
CA ALA A 255 14.45 -1.71 8.90
C ALA A 255 15.34 -0.50 9.20
N VAL A 256 16.25 -0.18 8.29
CA VAL A 256 17.20 0.94 8.40
C VAL A 256 17.07 1.84 7.18
N LEU A 257 17.14 3.15 7.41
CA LEU A 257 17.23 4.16 6.38
C LEU A 257 18.70 4.39 6.03
N GLY A 258 19.02 4.29 4.74
CA GLY A 258 20.33 4.57 4.18
C GLY A 258 20.23 5.43 2.93
N THR A 259 21.32 5.51 2.20
CA THR A 259 21.42 6.27 0.95
C THR A 259 21.85 5.38 -0.20
N LEU A 260 21.32 5.69 -1.38
CA LEU A 260 21.68 5.08 -2.65
C LEU A 260 22.13 6.19 -3.60
N PRO A 261 23.40 6.22 -4.06
CA PRO A 261 23.82 7.20 -5.04
C PRO A 261 23.16 6.90 -6.39
N LEU A 262 22.37 7.86 -6.91
CA LEU A 262 21.74 7.81 -8.23
C LEU A 262 22.18 9.03 -9.03
N ASP A 263 22.99 8.81 -10.07
CA ASP A 263 23.46 9.88 -10.97
C ASP A 263 24.09 11.09 -10.25
N GLY A 264 24.73 10.85 -9.10
CA GLY A 264 25.36 11.89 -8.26
C GLY A 264 24.46 12.47 -7.17
N GLU A 265 23.16 12.17 -7.18
CA GLU A 265 22.20 12.60 -6.17
C GLU A 265 21.90 11.47 -5.16
N PRO A 266 21.85 11.76 -3.85
CA PRO A 266 21.49 10.77 -2.85
C PRO A 266 19.99 10.49 -2.89
N ALA A 267 19.62 9.25 -3.18
CA ALA A 267 18.26 8.76 -3.02
C ALA A 267 18.12 7.95 -1.73
N ALA A 268 16.92 7.96 -1.16
CA ALA A 268 16.62 7.18 0.03
C ALA A 268 16.66 5.67 -0.27
N LEU A 269 17.34 4.94 0.61
CA LEU A 269 17.43 3.48 0.60
C LEU A 269 16.79 2.94 1.88
N LEU A 270 15.92 1.95 1.74
CA LEU A 270 15.35 1.19 2.86
C LEU A 270 15.96 -0.21 2.84
N GLU A 271 16.73 -0.53 3.86
CA GLU A 271 17.25 -1.87 4.08
C GLU A 271 16.37 -2.58 5.09
N HIS A 272 15.89 -3.78 4.76
CA HIS A 272 15.03 -4.56 5.64
C HIS A 272 15.17 -6.06 5.39
N ALA A 273 14.59 -6.90 6.25
CA ALA A 273 14.67 -8.36 6.15
C ALA A 273 14.18 -8.96 4.81
N GLY A 274 13.49 -8.19 3.98
CA GLY A 274 13.03 -8.62 2.66
C GLY A 274 13.97 -8.21 1.52
N GLY A 275 14.93 -7.32 1.74
CA GLY A 275 15.78 -6.78 0.68
C GLY A 275 16.09 -5.29 0.83
N LEU A 276 16.57 -4.72 -0.27
CA LEU A 276 16.87 -3.30 -0.43
C LEU A 276 15.78 -2.64 -1.27
N THR A 277 15.18 -1.57 -0.77
CA THR A 277 14.09 -0.83 -1.44
C THR A 277 14.48 0.62 -1.69
N ALA A 278 14.27 1.10 -2.92
CA ALA A 278 14.33 2.52 -3.28
C ALA A 278 12.94 3.03 -3.64
N VAL A 279 12.65 4.31 -3.36
CA VAL A 279 11.32 4.90 -3.54
C VAL A 279 11.37 6.07 -4.52
N LEU A 280 10.43 6.10 -5.46
CA LEU A 280 10.18 7.20 -6.39
C LEU A 280 8.82 7.83 -6.07
N GLU A 281 8.74 9.15 -5.99
CA GLU A 281 7.47 9.86 -6.06
C GLU A 281 7.08 10.06 -7.54
N VAL A 282 5.87 9.66 -7.89
CA VAL A 282 5.34 9.81 -9.25
C VAL A 282 4.41 11.01 -9.31
N ARG A 283 4.72 11.91 -10.25
CA ARG A 283 3.92 13.10 -10.54
C ARG A 283 3.57 13.13 -12.02
N LEU A 284 2.47 13.80 -12.34
CA LEU A 284 2.11 14.06 -13.73
C LEU A 284 3.13 15.03 -14.34
N GLY A 285 3.64 14.71 -15.53
CA GLY A 285 4.62 15.56 -16.21
C GLY A 285 4.01 16.90 -16.65
N ALA A 286 4.79 17.98 -16.57
CA ALA A 286 4.38 19.34 -16.91
C ALA A 286 4.32 19.63 -18.43
N GLY A 287 4.04 18.62 -19.26
CA GLY A 287 4.00 18.75 -20.73
C GLY A 287 2.66 19.25 -21.28
N PRO A 288 2.63 19.85 -22.49
CA PRO A 288 1.38 20.30 -23.14
C PRO A 288 0.41 19.16 -23.51
N GLU A 289 0.88 17.91 -23.47
CA GLU A 289 0.09 16.69 -23.71
C GLU A 289 -0.61 16.16 -22.45
N SER A 290 -0.43 16.83 -21.31
CA SER A 290 -0.86 16.42 -19.97
C SER A 290 -2.35 16.68 -19.68
N ARG A 291 -3.17 16.77 -20.73
CA ARG A 291 -4.62 16.99 -20.66
C ARG A 291 -5.41 15.69 -20.44
N ALA A 292 -4.73 14.55 -20.31
CA ALA A 292 -5.33 13.30 -19.89
C ALA A 292 -5.61 13.34 -18.38
N GLU A 293 -6.82 13.76 -18.05
CA GLU A 293 -7.35 13.90 -16.69
C GLU A 293 -7.12 12.63 -15.82
N ALA A 294 -6.74 12.87 -14.56
CA ALA A 294 -6.96 12.04 -13.38
C ALA A 294 -6.23 10.68 -13.22
N ARG A 295 -5.43 10.19 -14.17
CA ARG A 295 -4.75 8.88 -14.03
C ARG A 295 -3.36 8.98 -13.42
N LEU A 296 -3.28 8.99 -12.09
CA LEU A 296 -2.00 8.92 -11.35
C LEU A 296 -1.44 7.50 -11.21
N LEU A 297 -2.19 6.45 -11.54
CA LEU A 297 -1.69 5.08 -11.43
C LEU A 297 -1.00 4.67 -12.75
N PRO A 298 0.34 4.55 -12.79
CA PRO A 298 1.00 3.95 -13.94
C PRO A 298 0.56 2.49 -14.10
N PRO A 299 0.28 2.00 -15.32
CA PRO A 299 -0.04 0.59 -15.52
C PRO A 299 1.16 -0.27 -15.10
N LEU A 300 0.91 -1.25 -14.23
CA LEU A 300 1.95 -2.07 -13.59
C LEU A 300 2.80 -2.86 -14.59
N SER A 301 2.19 -3.25 -15.71
CA SER A 301 2.88 -3.92 -16.82
C SER A 301 4.02 -3.07 -17.41
N LEU A 302 3.94 -1.73 -17.35
CA LEU A 302 5.04 -0.87 -17.80
C LEU A 302 6.21 -0.86 -16.83
N LEU A 303 5.96 -1.09 -15.54
CA LEU A 303 6.98 -0.94 -14.50
C LEU A 303 7.74 -2.23 -14.24
N LEU A 304 7.15 -3.39 -14.54
CA LEU A 304 7.79 -4.69 -14.38
C LEU A 304 8.97 -4.90 -15.36
N PRO A 305 10.10 -5.48 -14.93
CA PRO A 305 11.17 -5.93 -15.83
C PRO A 305 10.64 -6.79 -16.98
N ALA A 306 11.30 -6.71 -18.14
CA ALA A 306 10.89 -7.50 -19.31
C ALA A 306 11.09 -9.01 -19.06
N ALA A 307 10.42 -9.86 -19.85
CA ALA A 307 10.50 -11.32 -19.68
C ALA A 307 11.92 -11.89 -19.79
N ASP A 308 12.70 -11.31 -20.69
CA ASP A 308 14.07 -11.74 -20.98
C ASP A 308 15.08 -11.15 -19.98
N GLU A 309 14.64 -10.30 -19.05
CA GLU A 309 15.47 -9.75 -17.98
C GLU A 309 15.39 -10.67 -16.76
N GLU A 310 16.45 -11.46 -16.51
CA GLU A 310 16.67 -12.11 -15.21
C GLU A 310 16.84 -11.00 -14.15
N SER A 311 15.73 -10.62 -13.51
CA SER A 311 15.76 -9.55 -12.52
C SER A 311 14.83 -9.87 -11.38
N GLU A 312 15.40 -10.02 -10.19
CA GLU A 312 14.73 -10.35 -8.92
C GLU A 312 14.00 -9.13 -8.31
N VAL A 313 13.81 -8.09 -9.12
CA VAL A 313 13.23 -6.82 -8.72
C VAL A 313 11.71 -6.95 -8.62
N ALA A 314 11.20 -6.68 -7.43
CA ALA A 314 9.79 -6.43 -7.20
C ALA A 314 9.48 -4.94 -7.35
N VAL A 315 8.30 -4.64 -7.87
CA VAL A 315 7.79 -3.27 -8.02
C VAL A 315 6.49 -3.16 -7.24
N GLN A 316 6.39 -2.14 -6.40
CA GLN A 316 5.18 -1.79 -5.67
C GLN A 316 4.74 -0.38 -6.04
N VAL A 317 3.53 -0.24 -6.54
CA VAL A 317 2.88 1.06 -6.74
C VAL A 317 1.93 1.31 -5.59
N LEU A 318 2.05 2.48 -4.99
CA LEU A 318 1.26 2.92 -3.86
C LEU A 318 0.56 4.22 -4.22
N VAL A 319 -0.76 4.30 -4.03
CA VAL A 319 -1.51 5.54 -4.19
C VAL A 319 -2.27 5.81 -2.90
N ARG A 320 -2.05 7.00 -2.34
CA ARG A 320 -2.82 7.50 -1.20
C ARG A 320 -3.73 8.63 -1.66
N SER A 321 -4.99 8.54 -1.28
CA SER A 321 -6.02 9.55 -1.47
C SER A 321 -6.51 10.00 -0.10
N VAL A 322 -6.55 11.31 0.12
CA VAL A 322 -7.18 11.94 1.28
C VAL A 322 -8.31 12.81 0.73
N PRO A 323 -9.58 12.56 1.09
CA PRO A 323 -10.69 13.38 0.62
C PRO A 323 -10.52 14.82 1.09
N ALA A 324 -11.06 15.77 0.33
CA ALA A 324 -11.15 17.14 0.79
C ALA A 324 -11.96 17.19 2.08
N PRO A 325 -11.52 17.96 3.10
CA PRO A 325 -12.36 18.23 4.24
C PRO A 325 -13.70 18.73 3.73
N VAL A 326 -14.75 17.96 3.99
CA VAL A 326 -16.10 18.45 3.77
C VAL A 326 -16.27 19.52 4.84
N LEU A 327 -16.12 20.80 4.45
CA LEU A 327 -16.49 21.92 5.30
C LEU A 327 -17.87 21.58 5.90
N PRO A 328 -18.04 21.64 7.24
CA PRO A 328 -19.33 21.39 7.85
C PRO A 328 -20.32 22.28 7.12
N ALA A 329 -21.40 21.66 6.65
CA ALA A 329 -22.40 22.27 5.79
C ALA A 329 -22.86 23.62 6.38
N GLY A 330 -22.24 24.71 5.93
CA GLY A 330 -22.91 25.98 5.80
C GLY A 330 -23.56 25.99 4.43
N ASP A 331 -24.60 26.81 4.26
CA ASP A 331 -25.24 27.13 2.98
C ASP A 331 -24.30 27.89 2.02
N ASP A 332 -23.01 27.52 1.98
CA ASP A 332 -22.06 28.07 1.02
C ASP A 332 -22.40 27.52 -0.37
N PRO A 333 -22.92 28.36 -1.29
CA PRO A 333 -23.30 27.93 -2.63
C PRO A 333 -22.11 27.37 -3.41
N ALA A 334 -20.88 27.81 -3.10
CA ALA A 334 -19.68 27.29 -3.73
C ALA A 334 -19.42 25.84 -3.32
N ALA A 335 -19.54 25.50 -2.04
CA ALA A 335 -19.36 24.13 -1.53
C ALA A 335 -20.44 23.16 -2.06
N ILE A 336 -21.68 23.62 -2.25
CA ILE A 336 -22.77 22.85 -2.86
C ILE A 336 -22.51 22.65 -4.35
N SER A 337 -22.21 23.71 -5.10
CA SER A 337 -21.90 23.65 -6.54
C SER A 337 -20.68 22.78 -6.82
N TYR A 338 -19.62 22.87 -6.01
CA TYR A 338 -18.45 22.00 -6.12
C TYR A 338 -18.82 20.53 -5.89
N ARG A 339 -19.69 20.24 -4.92
CA ARG A 339 -20.17 18.89 -4.62
C ARG A 339 -21.04 18.34 -5.76
N GLU A 340 -21.90 19.15 -6.35
CA GLU A 340 -22.73 18.77 -7.50
C GLU A 340 -21.88 18.47 -8.75
N LEU A 341 -20.87 19.31 -9.02
CA LEU A 341 -19.94 19.12 -10.14
C LEU A 341 -19.05 17.88 -9.98
N THR A 342 -18.74 17.51 -8.74
CA THR A 342 -17.75 16.45 -8.44
C THR A 342 -18.39 15.16 -7.92
N GLY A 343 -19.72 15.10 -7.88
CA GLY A 343 -20.45 14.01 -7.23
C GLY A 343 -20.13 13.87 -5.73
N GLY A 344 -19.58 14.92 -5.11
CA GLY A 344 -19.12 14.97 -3.74
C GLY A 344 -17.85 14.18 -3.43
N GLN A 345 -17.06 13.82 -4.45
CA GLN A 345 -15.84 13.03 -4.33
C GLN A 345 -14.65 13.77 -4.95
N VAL A 346 -14.15 14.80 -4.25
CA VAL A 346 -12.85 15.41 -4.60
C VAL A 346 -11.81 14.96 -3.58
N PRO A 347 -10.77 14.21 -3.98
CA PRO A 347 -9.60 14.06 -3.14
C PRO A 347 -8.92 15.41 -2.98
N ALA A 348 -8.78 15.91 -1.73
CA ALA A 348 -7.95 17.11 -1.47
C ALA A 348 -6.51 16.85 -1.88
N ARG A 349 -6.04 15.61 -1.73
CA ARG A 349 -4.67 15.22 -2.00
C ARG A 349 -4.63 13.79 -2.48
N ARG A 350 -4.01 13.58 -3.65
CA ARG A 350 -3.68 12.26 -4.17
C ARG A 350 -2.19 12.22 -4.51
N ARG A 351 -1.46 11.30 -3.87
CA ARG A 351 -0.02 11.08 -4.11
C ARG A 351 0.22 9.65 -4.56
N CYS A 352 1.23 9.47 -5.40
CA CYS A 352 1.63 8.17 -5.93
C CYS A 352 3.12 7.95 -5.66
N TRP A 353 3.47 6.76 -5.17
CA TRP A 353 4.83 6.32 -4.99
C TRP A 353 5.06 5.00 -5.73
N VAL A 354 6.28 4.78 -6.19
CA VAL A 354 6.75 3.52 -6.75
C VAL A 354 7.95 3.08 -5.93
N ALA A 355 7.83 1.95 -5.23
CA ALA A 355 8.92 1.31 -4.51
C ALA A 355 9.47 0.17 -5.36
N LEU A 356 10.80 0.15 -5.53
CA LEU A 356 11.54 -0.88 -6.25
C LEU A 356 12.36 -1.64 -5.24
N GLN A 357 12.20 -2.96 -5.18
CA GLN A 357 12.85 -3.80 -4.19
C GLN A 357 13.68 -4.87 -4.88
N VAL A 358 14.99 -4.91 -4.59
CA VAL A 358 15.83 -6.09 -4.83
C VAL A 358 15.70 -6.99 -3.61
N GLN A 359 15.25 -8.23 -3.79
CA GLN A 359 15.00 -9.14 -2.68
C GLN A 359 16.28 -9.84 -2.23
N HIS A 360 16.37 -10.18 -0.95
CA HIS A 360 17.45 -11.05 -0.49
C HIS A 360 17.23 -12.47 -1.03
N THR A 361 18.23 -12.99 -1.72
CA THR A 361 18.31 -14.38 -2.20
C THR A 361 18.83 -15.31 -1.10
N ALA A 362 18.63 -16.61 -1.31
CA ALA A 362 19.29 -17.62 -0.48
C ALA A 362 20.82 -17.65 -0.70
N GLU A 363 21.27 -17.19 -1.87
CA GLU A 363 22.67 -16.97 -2.18
C GLU A 363 23.12 -15.63 -1.58
N ASP A 364 24.30 -15.63 -0.94
CA ASP A 364 24.91 -14.45 -0.34
C ASP A 364 25.47 -13.53 -1.44
N VAL A 365 24.58 -12.76 -2.06
CA VAL A 365 24.96 -11.73 -3.03
C VAL A 365 25.50 -10.51 -2.28
N PRO A 366 26.71 -10.00 -2.63
CA PRO A 366 27.29 -8.83 -1.98
C PRO A 366 26.35 -7.62 -2.00
N ALA A 367 26.27 -6.90 -0.89
CA ALA A 367 25.34 -5.77 -0.76
C ALA A 367 25.64 -4.61 -1.73
N ALA A 368 26.86 -4.50 -2.27
CA ALA A 368 27.22 -3.53 -3.31
C ALA A 368 26.58 -3.89 -4.66
N GLU A 369 26.51 -5.19 -4.98
CA GLU A 369 25.90 -5.69 -6.21
C GLU A 369 24.37 -5.49 -6.18
N GLN A 370 23.72 -5.79 -5.05
CA GLN A 370 22.29 -5.53 -4.87
C GLN A 370 21.95 -4.03 -5.05
N ARG A 371 22.80 -3.13 -4.53
CA ARG A 371 22.65 -1.68 -4.72
C ARG A 371 22.81 -1.26 -6.18
N ALA A 372 23.77 -1.85 -6.92
CA ALA A 372 23.95 -1.57 -8.34
C ALA A 372 22.75 -2.03 -9.19
N VAL A 373 22.22 -3.23 -8.90
CA VAL A 373 21.00 -3.74 -9.54
C VAL A 373 19.81 -2.82 -9.26
N LEU A 374 19.64 -2.40 -8.02
CA LEU A 374 18.58 -1.48 -7.61
C LEU A 374 18.70 -0.13 -8.33
N ALA A 375 19.90 0.45 -8.40
CA ALA A 375 20.13 1.72 -9.10
C ALA A 375 19.78 1.63 -10.60
N ALA A 376 20.21 0.55 -11.26
CA ALA A 376 19.87 0.30 -12.66
C ALA A 376 18.35 0.14 -12.88
N ALA A 377 17.66 -0.54 -11.95
CA ALA A 377 16.21 -0.69 -11.97
C ALA A 377 15.49 0.66 -11.81
N VAL A 378 15.94 1.50 -10.87
CA VAL A 378 15.41 2.86 -10.65
C VAL A 378 15.52 3.69 -11.92
N GLN A 379 16.72 3.81 -12.50
CA GLN A 379 16.93 4.58 -13.72
C GLN A 379 16.06 4.06 -14.89
N ARG A 380 15.90 2.73 -15.01
CA ARG A 380 15.05 2.11 -16.03
C ARG A 380 13.59 2.52 -15.85
N VAL A 381 13.06 2.43 -14.64
CA VAL A 381 11.69 2.81 -14.31
C VAL A 381 11.44 4.29 -14.54
N GLN A 382 12.37 5.17 -14.16
CA GLN A 382 12.28 6.60 -14.45
C GLN A 382 12.20 6.89 -15.96
N ARG A 383 13.03 6.21 -16.77
CA ARG A 383 12.97 6.31 -18.23
C ARG A 383 11.61 5.86 -18.78
N ARG A 384 11.03 4.77 -18.24
CA ARG A 384 9.72 4.27 -18.67
C ARG A 384 8.57 5.20 -18.25
N LEU A 385 8.61 5.74 -17.03
CA LEU A 385 7.65 6.75 -16.57
C LEU A 385 7.68 7.98 -17.46
N ARG A 386 8.88 8.49 -17.80
CA ARG A 386 9.05 9.65 -18.69
C ARG A 386 8.45 9.40 -20.08
N LYS A 387 8.67 8.21 -20.64
CA LYS A 387 8.06 7.80 -21.92
C LYS A 387 6.53 7.74 -21.85
N ALA A 388 5.97 7.49 -20.67
CA ALA A 388 4.53 7.47 -20.42
C ALA A 388 3.95 8.85 -20.00
N GLY A 389 4.72 9.94 -20.10
CA GLY A 389 4.28 11.29 -19.71
C GLY A 389 4.27 11.55 -18.19
N LEU A 390 4.88 10.67 -17.40
CA LEU A 390 4.98 10.77 -15.94
C LEU A 390 6.41 11.13 -15.52
N THR A 391 6.56 11.82 -14.40
CA THR A 391 7.86 12.08 -13.77
C THR A 391 8.00 11.24 -12.51
N GLY A 392 9.05 10.41 -12.44
CA GLY A 392 9.42 9.64 -11.25
C GLY A 392 10.65 10.25 -10.60
N THR A 393 10.47 11.02 -9.54
CA THR A 393 11.58 11.65 -8.81
C THR A 393 12.00 10.76 -7.65
N PRO A 394 13.29 10.39 -7.52
CA PRO A 394 13.76 9.62 -6.37
C PRO A 394 13.51 10.41 -5.09
N VAL A 395 12.94 9.76 -4.09
CA VAL A 395 12.70 10.38 -2.79
C VAL A 395 14.04 10.55 -2.08
N SER A 396 14.32 11.75 -1.56
CA SER A 396 15.57 12.01 -0.84
C SER A 396 15.55 11.35 0.55
N PRO A 397 16.73 11.05 1.15
CA PRO A 397 16.82 10.48 2.49
C PRO A 397 16.10 11.31 3.57
N GLU A 398 16.04 12.63 3.39
CA GLU A 398 15.41 13.57 4.30
C GLU A 398 13.89 13.64 4.12
N GLN A 399 13.40 13.42 2.89
CA GLN A 399 11.98 13.44 2.57
C GLN A 399 11.27 12.12 2.93
N LEU A 400 11.98 10.99 2.83
CA LEU A 400 11.39 9.67 3.04
C LEU A 400 10.73 9.49 4.43
N PRO A 401 11.32 9.94 5.55
CA PRO A 401 10.67 9.87 6.87
C PRO A 401 9.29 10.54 6.88
N THR A 402 9.19 11.75 6.30
CA THR A 402 7.93 12.50 6.20
C THR A 402 6.91 11.76 5.35
N ASP A 403 7.33 11.24 4.20
CA ASP A 403 6.47 10.45 3.31
C ASP A 403 6.00 9.14 3.96
N LEU A 404 6.85 8.48 4.75
CA LEU A 404 6.49 7.27 5.50
C LEU A 404 5.44 7.58 6.58
N LEU A 405 5.59 8.67 7.32
CA LEU A 405 4.61 9.10 8.32
C LEU A 405 3.29 9.50 7.67
N GLU A 406 3.36 10.18 6.54
CA GLU A 406 2.20 10.47 5.70
C GLU A 406 1.49 9.17 5.35
N VAL A 407 2.15 8.25 4.66
CA VAL A 407 1.53 7.00 4.22
C VAL A 407 0.99 6.19 5.38
N ALA A 408 1.72 6.12 6.51
CA ALA A 408 1.29 5.43 7.73
C ALA A 408 0.12 6.11 8.46
N GLY A 409 -0.26 7.34 8.09
CA GLY A 409 -1.28 8.14 8.75
C GLY A 409 -0.88 8.58 10.16
N ALA A 410 0.40 8.91 10.34
CA ALA A 410 1.01 9.34 11.59
C ALA A 410 1.32 10.85 11.66
N GLU A 411 0.79 11.64 10.72
CA GLU A 411 1.09 13.08 10.56
C GLU A 411 0.66 13.94 11.77
N ALA A 412 -0.32 13.50 12.55
CA ALA A 412 -1.02 14.36 13.52
C ALA A 412 -0.55 14.23 14.98
N ALA A 413 0.39 13.35 15.33
CA ALA A 413 0.72 13.11 16.74
C ALA A 413 2.16 12.65 17.00
N PRO A 414 3.11 13.57 17.27
CA PRO A 414 4.47 13.21 17.68
C PRO A 414 4.52 12.46 19.03
N ALA A 415 3.56 12.70 19.93
CA ALA A 415 3.41 11.97 21.18
C ALA A 415 2.54 10.68 21.06
N GLY A 416 2.20 10.29 19.83
CA GLY A 416 1.34 9.14 19.59
C GLY A 416 2.01 7.80 19.87
N THR A 417 1.20 6.74 19.83
CA THR A 417 1.69 5.36 19.86
C THR A 417 1.29 4.66 18.57
N VAL A 418 2.21 3.85 18.04
CA VAL A 418 1.90 2.84 17.05
C VAL A 418 1.31 1.65 17.77
N ARG A 419 0.08 1.27 17.42
CA ARG A 419 -0.64 0.20 18.08
C ARG A 419 -1.38 -0.68 17.07
N GLU A 420 -1.22 -1.98 17.23
CA GLU A 420 -1.99 -3.02 16.55
C GLU A 420 -3.06 -3.58 17.49
N ASP A 421 -4.32 -3.42 17.11
CA ASP A 421 -5.44 -4.17 17.66
C ASP A 421 -5.86 -5.28 16.69
N TRP A 422 -6.72 -6.18 17.15
CA TRP A 422 -7.13 -7.35 16.36
C TRP A 422 -7.76 -6.98 15.02
N SER A 423 -8.50 -5.87 14.97
CA SER A 423 -9.22 -5.43 13.78
C SER A 423 -8.69 -4.15 13.16
N THR A 424 -7.83 -3.40 13.85
CA THR A 424 -7.37 -2.06 13.45
C THR A 424 -5.91 -1.82 13.79
N TRP A 425 -5.30 -0.86 13.09
CA TRP A 425 -3.97 -0.32 13.34
C TRP A 425 -4.07 1.18 13.59
N THR A 426 -3.29 1.72 14.50
CA THR A 426 -3.16 3.18 14.73
C THR A 426 -1.69 3.54 14.75
N ALA A 427 -1.32 4.70 14.20
CA ALA A 427 0.03 5.25 14.28
C ALA A 427 -0.04 6.68 14.80
N GLY A 428 -0.56 6.89 16.02
CA GLY A 428 -0.83 8.22 16.57
C GLY A 428 -2.04 8.96 15.95
N GLY A 429 -2.49 8.56 14.76
CA GLY A 429 -3.69 9.08 14.09
C GLY A 429 -4.96 8.23 14.27
N PRO A 430 -5.99 8.45 13.44
CA PRO A 430 -7.25 7.70 13.49
C PRO A 430 -7.05 6.20 13.25
N PRO A 431 -7.97 5.34 13.73
CA PRO A 431 -7.89 3.90 13.50
C PRO A 431 -7.96 3.56 12.02
N GLN A 432 -7.10 2.67 11.58
CA GLN A 432 -7.00 2.20 10.21
C GLN A 432 -7.33 0.72 10.16
N ALA A 433 -7.81 0.26 9.01
CA ALA A 433 -7.98 -1.16 8.75
C ALA A 433 -7.43 -1.48 7.37
N SER A 434 -6.89 -2.69 7.24
CA SER A 434 -6.28 -3.20 6.02
C SER A 434 -7.02 -4.44 5.52
N TRP A 435 -7.12 -4.53 4.20
CA TRP A 435 -7.62 -5.67 3.46
C TRP A 435 -6.59 -6.04 2.42
N ARG A 436 -6.49 -7.33 2.14
CA ARG A 436 -5.75 -7.83 0.98
C ARG A 436 -6.71 -8.33 -0.07
N PHE A 437 -6.29 -8.34 -1.32
CA PHE A 437 -7.03 -9.04 -2.34
C PHE A 437 -6.79 -10.55 -2.24
N ALA A 438 -7.86 -11.31 -2.20
CA ALA A 438 -7.85 -12.77 -2.26
C ALA A 438 -8.01 -13.27 -3.71
N ALA A 439 -8.69 -12.49 -4.55
CA ALA A 439 -8.77 -12.68 -5.99
C ALA A 439 -8.66 -11.30 -6.65
N TRP A 440 -7.94 -11.26 -7.75
CA TRP A 440 -7.74 -10.06 -8.55
C TRP A 440 -8.48 -10.20 -9.88
N PRO A 441 -9.06 -9.12 -10.41
CA PRO A 441 -9.47 -9.08 -11.80
C PRO A 441 -8.22 -9.15 -12.70
N ASP A 442 -8.40 -9.43 -13.99
CA ASP A 442 -7.27 -9.37 -14.92
C ASP A 442 -6.66 -7.96 -14.92
N LEU A 443 -5.33 -7.87 -14.76
CA LEU A 443 -4.58 -6.61 -14.78
C LEU A 443 -4.74 -5.86 -16.10
N ALA A 444 -4.92 -6.59 -17.20
CA ALA A 444 -5.11 -6.03 -18.52
C ALA A 444 -6.52 -5.46 -18.72
N ASP A 445 -7.48 -5.82 -17.85
CA ASP A 445 -8.85 -5.34 -17.93
C ASP A 445 -8.92 -3.87 -17.45
N PRO A 446 -9.45 -2.94 -18.28
CA PRO A 446 -9.71 -1.56 -17.85
C PRO A 446 -10.56 -1.44 -16.58
N ARG A 447 -11.38 -2.45 -16.24
CA ARG A 447 -12.13 -2.54 -14.98
C ARG A 447 -11.23 -2.53 -13.75
N CYS A 448 -10.00 -3.02 -13.87
CA CYS A 448 -9.03 -2.95 -12.78
C CYS A 448 -8.68 -1.50 -12.42
N GLN A 449 -8.50 -0.64 -13.41
CA GLN A 449 -8.18 0.77 -13.17
C GLN A 449 -9.36 1.48 -12.51
N ARG A 450 -10.58 1.21 -12.97
CA ARG A 450 -11.82 1.72 -12.35
C ARG A 450 -11.96 1.27 -10.90
N LEU A 451 -11.70 0.00 -10.61
CA LEU A 451 -11.70 -0.52 -9.24
C LEU A 451 -10.74 0.28 -8.34
N VAL A 452 -9.52 0.58 -8.80
CA VAL A 452 -8.57 1.39 -8.01
C VAL A 452 -9.08 2.82 -7.82
N GLU A 453 -9.64 3.44 -8.86
CA GLU A 453 -10.23 4.78 -8.78
C GLU A 453 -11.40 4.83 -7.79
N ASP A 454 -12.33 3.87 -7.86
CA ASP A 454 -13.49 3.77 -6.98
C ASP A 454 -13.07 3.52 -5.51
N LEU A 455 -12.03 2.70 -5.28
CA LEU A 455 -11.45 2.51 -3.95
C LEU A 455 -10.88 3.82 -3.40
N LEU A 456 -10.16 4.58 -4.23
CA LEU A 456 -9.56 5.87 -3.83
C LEU A 456 -10.61 6.97 -3.61
N GLY A 457 -11.81 6.81 -4.16
CA GLY A 457 -12.98 7.67 -3.97
C GLY A 457 -13.90 7.24 -2.82
N LEU A 458 -13.49 6.31 -1.95
CA LEU A 458 -14.29 5.94 -0.80
C LEU A 458 -14.41 7.10 0.21
N PRO A 459 -15.60 7.32 0.83
CA PRO A 459 -15.82 8.37 1.81
C PRO A 459 -15.25 7.98 3.20
N VAL A 460 -13.94 7.83 3.26
CA VAL A 460 -13.15 7.48 4.46
C VAL A 460 -12.06 8.53 4.67
N LEU A 461 -11.44 8.59 5.85
CA LEU A 461 -10.46 9.66 6.16
C LEU A 461 -9.23 9.63 5.25
N ALA A 462 -8.85 8.45 4.78
CA ALA A 462 -7.83 8.26 3.75
C ALA A 462 -7.98 6.86 3.16
N THR A 463 -7.64 6.69 1.90
CA THR A 463 -7.48 5.37 1.28
C THR A 463 -6.07 5.26 0.71
N THR A 464 -5.36 4.19 1.09
CA THR A 464 -4.10 3.78 0.49
C THR A 464 -4.33 2.48 -0.27
N VAL A 465 -4.13 2.48 -1.58
CA VAL A 465 -4.10 1.27 -2.41
C VAL A 465 -2.66 0.96 -2.77
N ALA A 466 -2.24 -0.27 -2.52
CA ALA A 466 -0.92 -0.77 -2.84
C ALA A 466 -1.04 -1.98 -3.75
N VAL A 467 -0.28 -2.00 -4.84
CA VAL A 467 -0.18 -3.17 -5.72
C VAL A 467 1.29 -3.44 -6.00
N ALA A 468 1.73 -4.63 -5.64
CA ALA A 468 3.07 -5.13 -5.85
C ALA A 468 3.06 -6.27 -6.86
N ALA A 469 4.09 -6.30 -7.68
CA ALA A 469 4.28 -7.29 -8.71
C ALA A 469 5.76 -7.68 -8.78
N ARG A 470 6.01 -8.97 -8.98
CA ARG A 470 7.35 -9.50 -9.25
C ARG A 470 7.26 -10.64 -10.25
N ARG A 471 8.33 -10.84 -10.99
CA ARG A 471 8.42 -11.97 -11.93
C ARG A 471 8.84 -13.24 -11.20
N VAL A 472 8.26 -14.37 -11.58
CA VAL A 472 8.59 -15.70 -11.04
C VAL A 472 8.77 -16.64 -12.23
N GLY A 473 10.01 -16.91 -12.61
CA GLY A 473 10.33 -17.66 -13.83
C GLY A 473 10.14 -16.85 -15.12
N THR A 474 10.11 -17.57 -16.26
CA THR A 474 10.19 -16.97 -17.60
C THR A 474 8.88 -16.34 -18.09
N ASP A 475 7.72 -16.67 -17.53
CA ASP A 475 6.42 -16.12 -17.97
C ASP A 475 5.42 -15.76 -16.87
N ASP A 476 5.64 -16.16 -15.61
CA ASP A 476 4.67 -15.93 -14.54
C ASP A 476 4.96 -14.62 -13.78
N VAL A 477 3.91 -13.85 -13.49
CA VAL A 477 3.95 -12.67 -12.63
C VAL A 477 3.15 -12.95 -11.36
N GLU A 478 3.81 -12.81 -10.23
CA GLU A 478 3.18 -12.89 -8.91
C GLU A 478 2.72 -11.49 -8.48
N LEU A 479 1.46 -11.40 -8.06
CA LEU A 479 0.86 -10.16 -7.58
C LEU A 479 0.48 -10.25 -6.11
N GLU A 480 0.72 -9.14 -5.42
CA GLU A 480 0.13 -8.85 -4.12
C GLU A 480 -0.53 -7.47 -4.15
N ALA A 481 -1.71 -7.35 -3.53
CA ALA A 481 -2.39 -6.08 -3.45
C ALA A 481 -3.08 -5.94 -2.10
N ALA A 482 -3.08 -4.71 -1.59
CA ALA A 482 -3.72 -4.36 -0.34
C ALA A 482 -4.38 -2.98 -0.43
N VAL A 483 -5.45 -2.81 0.33
CA VAL A 483 -6.08 -1.52 0.57
C VAL A 483 -6.10 -1.26 2.06
N ARG A 484 -5.70 -0.06 2.48
CA ARG A 484 -5.78 0.42 3.86
C ARG A 484 -6.64 1.67 3.89
N THR A 485 -7.60 1.73 4.81
CA THR A 485 -8.46 2.90 4.99
C THR A 485 -8.30 3.50 6.37
N GLY A 486 -8.22 4.82 6.47
CA GLY A 486 -8.40 5.57 7.72
C GLY A 486 -9.87 5.70 8.06
N LEU A 487 -10.24 5.28 9.26
CA LEU A 487 -11.63 5.27 9.74
C LEU A 487 -11.86 6.47 10.67
N PRO A 488 -13.01 7.16 10.56
CA PRO A 488 -13.36 8.22 11.50
C PRO A 488 -13.47 7.70 12.94
N THR A 489 -14.01 6.50 13.10
CA THR A 489 -14.12 5.80 14.39
C THR A 489 -13.95 4.30 14.19
N ARG A 490 -13.69 3.56 15.28
CA ARG A 490 -13.66 2.09 15.21
C ARG A 490 -15.03 1.49 14.82
N ALA A 491 -16.13 2.16 15.17
CA ALA A 491 -17.48 1.71 14.84
C ALA A 491 -17.74 1.73 13.31
N ALA A 492 -17.06 2.61 12.56
CA ALA A 492 -17.16 2.68 11.11
C ALA A 492 -16.58 1.45 10.38
N LEU A 493 -15.84 0.57 11.07
CA LEU A 493 -15.22 -0.60 10.45
C LEU A 493 -16.22 -1.54 9.76
N GLY A 494 -17.37 -1.78 10.38
CA GLY A 494 -18.40 -2.67 9.82
C GLY A 494 -18.97 -2.15 8.50
N PRO A 495 -19.52 -0.92 8.48
CA PRO A 495 -20.00 -0.27 7.27
C PRO A 495 -18.94 -0.17 6.16
N VAL A 496 -17.71 0.27 6.49
CA VAL A 496 -16.62 0.39 5.51
C VAL A 496 -16.22 -0.96 4.94
N HIS A 497 -16.16 -2.02 5.77
CA HIS A 497 -15.87 -3.36 5.29
C HIS A 497 -16.94 -3.86 4.30
N ARG A 498 -18.22 -3.58 4.56
CA ARG A 498 -19.32 -3.96 3.67
C ARG A 498 -19.19 -3.23 2.33
N ALA A 499 -19.06 -1.91 2.36
CA ALA A 499 -18.92 -1.07 1.16
C ALA A 499 -17.71 -1.51 0.31
N LEU A 500 -16.55 -1.76 0.92
CA LEU A 500 -15.36 -2.27 0.24
C LEU A 500 -15.60 -3.62 -0.43
N THR A 501 -16.30 -4.53 0.25
CA THR A 501 -16.55 -5.88 -0.25
C THR A 501 -17.53 -5.85 -1.42
N GLU A 502 -18.61 -5.08 -1.31
CA GLU A 502 -19.59 -4.87 -2.39
C GLU A 502 -18.95 -4.21 -3.61
N LEU A 503 -18.11 -3.19 -3.42
CA LEU A 503 -17.38 -2.51 -4.48
C LEU A 503 -16.39 -3.46 -5.19
N ALA A 504 -15.63 -4.25 -4.43
CA ALA A 504 -14.70 -5.23 -4.97
C ALA A 504 -15.41 -6.34 -5.74
N ASP A 505 -16.46 -6.93 -5.15
CA ASP A 505 -17.25 -8.00 -5.77
C ASP A 505 -17.91 -7.50 -7.07
N GLY A 506 -18.38 -6.25 -7.11
CA GLY A 506 -18.92 -5.61 -8.31
C GLY A 506 -17.92 -5.49 -9.47
N HIS A 507 -16.61 -5.52 -9.17
CA HIS A 507 -15.52 -5.51 -10.15
C HIS A 507 -14.89 -6.90 -10.36
N GLY A 508 -15.50 -7.97 -9.82
CA GLY A 508 -14.96 -9.33 -9.91
C GLY A 508 -13.70 -9.57 -9.06
N ALA A 509 -13.36 -8.63 -8.18
CA ALA A 509 -12.30 -8.79 -7.20
C ALA A 509 -12.87 -9.41 -5.92
N ARG A 510 -12.01 -9.97 -5.07
CA ARG A 510 -12.42 -10.38 -3.72
C ARG A 510 -11.47 -9.84 -2.69
N LEU A 511 -11.99 -9.13 -1.68
CA LEU A 511 -11.21 -8.62 -0.56
C LEU A 511 -11.31 -9.54 0.66
N ARG A 512 -10.21 -9.62 1.40
CA ARG A 512 -10.13 -10.29 2.70
C ARG A 512 -9.53 -9.36 3.72
N ARG A 513 -10.29 -9.08 4.79
CA ARG A 513 -9.80 -8.29 5.92
C ARG A 513 -8.61 -8.97 6.61
N LEU A 514 -7.60 -8.18 6.98
CA LEU A 514 -6.38 -8.64 7.66
C LEU A 514 -6.53 -8.63 9.19
N THR A 515 -7.60 -9.26 9.68
CA THR A 515 -7.82 -9.40 11.13
C THR A 515 -6.71 -10.23 11.77
N GLY A 516 -6.10 -9.69 12.84
CA GLY A 516 -4.91 -10.23 13.50
C GLY A 516 -3.61 -10.07 12.72
N GLU A 517 -3.65 -9.37 11.59
CA GLU A 517 -2.54 -9.20 10.64
C GLU A 517 -2.50 -7.75 10.13
N GLN A 518 -2.91 -6.79 10.97
CA GLN A 518 -3.04 -5.38 10.57
C GLN A 518 -1.69 -4.71 10.42
N ALA A 519 -0.68 -5.11 11.20
CA ALA A 519 0.71 -4.66 11.01
C ALA A 519 1.27 -5.12 9.66
N ALA A 520 0.97 -6.36 9.23
CA ALA A 520 1.36 -6.85 7.91
C ALA A 520 0.60 -6.12 6.80
N GLY A 521 -0.68 -5.81 7.01
CA GLY A 521 -1.45 -4.95 6.12
C GLY A 521 -0.86 -3.54 6.01
N ALA A 522 -0.36 -3.00 7.13
CA ALA A 522 0.30 -1.71 7.16
C ALA A 522 1.65 -1.75 6.42
N ALA A 523 2.44 -2.81 6.60
CA ALA A 523 3.68 -3.06 5.86
C ALA A 523 3.42 -3.13 4.34
N GLY A 524 2.42 -3.90 3.92
CA GLY A 524 2.05 -4.05 2.50
C GLY A 524 1.47 -2.78 1.87
N THR A 525 1.15 -1.77 2.67
CA THR A 525 0.68 -0.44 2.24
C THR A 525 1.64 0.68 2.65
N LEU A 526 2.90 0.34 2.91
CA LEU A 526 4.05 1.26 2.96
C LEU A 526 4.94 0.98 1.74
N PRO A 527 5.76 1.95 1.28
CA PRO A 527 6.63 1.80 0.12
C PRO A 527 7.86 0.93 0.45
N LEU A 528 7.63 -0.37 0.65
CA LEU A 528 8.60 -1.37 1.12
C LEU A 528 8.79 -2.54 0.13
N GLY A 529 8.27 -2.40 -1.10
CA GLY A 529 8.34 -3.42 -2.16
C GLY A 529 7.22 -4.46 -2.13
N GLY A 530 6.39 -4.48 -1.09
CA GLY A 530 5.09 -5.16 -1.06
C GLY A 530 5.11 -6.69 -0.90
N PHE A 531 6.28 -7.33 -0.79
CA PHE A 531 6.42 -8.77 -0.54
C PHE A 531 6.97 -9.12 0.85
N LEU A 532 6.98 -8.14 1.76
CA LEU A 532 7.34 -8.30 3.17
C LEU A 532 6.40 -9.27 3.90
N ARG A 533 6.96 -10.13 4.77
CA ARG A 533 6.21 -11.14 5.55
C ARG A 533 6.41 -11.03 7.05
#